data_AF-A0A444X636-F1
#
_entry.id   AF-A0A444X636-F1
#
_cell.length_a   1.000
_cell.length_b   1.000
_cell.length_c   1.000
_cell.angle_alpha   90.00
_cell.angle_beta   90.00
_cell.angle_gamma   90.00
#
_symmetry.space_group_name_H-M   'P 1'
#
loop_
_entity.id
_entity.type
_entity.pdbx_description
1 polymer ?
#
loop_
_entity_poly.entity_id
_entity_poly.type
_entity_poly.pdbx_seq_one_letter_code
_entity_poly.pdbx_strand_id
1 'polypeptide(L)'
;MGGGAAGAPDFFYKEAQRLGYVARSAFKLVQIQKQHKLIKAGSSVLDLGCAPGAWLQVACQSLGPPNHGGSVLGINLKVFQST
;
A
#
# COMPACT_ATOMS: atom_id res chain seq x y z
N MET A 1 26.00 -22.21 3.64
CA MET A 1 25.74 -20.90 4.27
C MET A 1 26.13 -19.81 3.30
N GLY A 2 25.20 -19.37 2.44
CA GLY A 2 25.45 -18.32 1.44
C GLY A 2 24.83 -17.00 1.89
N GLY A 3 25.46 -16.33 2.84
CA GLY A 3 25.05 -15.00 3.28
C GLY A 3 25.56 -13.95 2.30
N GLY A 4 24.85 -13.77 1.18
CA GLY A 4 25.03 -12.59 0.34
C GLY A 4 24.61 -11.36 1.15
N ALA A 5 25.54 -10.46 1.45
CA ALA A 5 25.27 -9.23 2.17
C ALA A 5 24.13 -8.46 1.48
N ALA A 6 22.99 -8.35 2.15
CA ALA A 6 21.92 -7.47 1.72
C ALA A 6 22.48 -6.05 1.69
N GLY A 7 22.55 -5.45 0.51
CA GLY A 7 22.99 -4.06 0.34
C GLY A 7 22.17 -3.11 1.21
N ALA A 8 22.77 -2.00 1.62
CA ALA A 8 22.11 -1.03 2.48
C ALA A 8 20.74 -0.62 1.92
N PRO A 9 19.69 -0.57 2.75
CA PRO A 9 18.35 -0.20 2.28
C PRO A 9 18.36 1.21 1.68
N ASP A 10 17.72 1.35 0.52
CA ASP A 10 17.64 2.61 -0.22
C ASP A 10 16.78 3.65 0.51
N PHE A 11 16.84 4.89 0.00
CA PHE A 11 16.11 6.03 0.55
C PHE A 11 14.60 5.77 0.69
N PHE A 12 13.95 5.22 -0.35
CA PHE A 12 12.50 5.00 -0.33
C PHE A 12 12.12 3.87 0.62
N TYR A 13 12.97 2.87 0.80
CA TYR A 13 12.73 1.86 1.84
C TYR A 13 12.70 2.50 3.23
N LYS A 14 13.71 3.32 3.56
CA LYS A 14 13.79 4.01 4.86
C LYS A 14 12.62 4.98 5.05
N GLU A 15 12.27 5.72 4.00
CA GLU A 15 11.18 6.69 4.05
C GLU A 15 9.82 6.00 4.20
N ALA A 16 9.61 4.84 3.57
CA ALA A 16 8.39 4.06 3.77
C ALA A 16 8.25 3.63 5.23
N GLN A 17 9.33 3.12 5.84
CA GLN A 17 9.32 2.77 7.26
C GLN A 17 9.05 3.99 8.15
N ARG A 18 9.70 5.13 7.89
CA ARG A 18 9.51 6.38 8.63
C ARG A 18 8.05 6.85 8.60
N LEU A 19 7.36 6.63 7.48
CA LEU A 19 5.97 7.01 7.26
C LEU A 19 4.96 5.91 7.62
N GLY A 20 5.42 4.74 8.10
CA GLY A 20 4.54 3.62 8.49
C GLY A 20 3.96 2.81 7.32
N TYR A 21 4.52 2.94 6.12
CA TYR A 21 4.16 2.09 4.98
C TYR A 21 4.90 0.76 5.03
N VAL A 22 4.18 -0.34 4.76
CA VAL A 22 4.76 -1.70 4.80
C VAL A 22 5.71 -1.99 3.64
N ALA A 23 5.67 -1.19 2.57
CA ALA A 23 6.63 -1.27 1.48
C ALA A 23 6.77 0.06 0.73
N ARG A 24 7.95 0.28 0.13
CA ARG A 24 8.24 1.44 -0.73
C ARG A 24 7.36 1.55 -1.98
N SER A 25 6.61 0.51 -2.34
CA SER A 25 5.64 0.55 -3.44
C SER A 25 4.45 1.46 -3.15
N ALA A 26 4.16 1.77 -1.87
CA ALA A 26 3.10 2.72 -1.48
C ALA A 26 3.24 4.07 -2.21
N PHE A 27 4.47 4.58 -2.35
CA PHE A 27 4.73 5.87 -3.00
C PHE A 27 4.24 5.95 -4.43
N LYS A 28 4.21 4.81 -5.16
CA LYS A 28 3.67 4.77 -6.52
C LYS A 28 2.18 5.13 -6.51
N LEU A 29 1.39 4.47 -5.66
CA LEU A 29 -0.04 4.73 -5.58
C LEU A 29 -0.33 6.11 -4.99
N VAL A 30 0.46 6.57 -4.01
CA VAL A 30 0.34 7.94 -3.47
C VAL A 30 0.50 8.97 -4.59
N GLN A 31 1.53 8.82 -5.44
CA GLN A 31 1.78 9.74 -6.54
C GLN A 31 0.68 9.67 -7.61
N ILE A 32 0.28 8.46 -8.01
CA ILE A 32 -0.82 8.25 -8.97
C ILE A 32 -2.12 8.89 -8.44
N GLN A 33 -2.46 8.64 -7.18
CA GLN A 33 -3.66 9.19 -6.56
C GLN A 33 -3.61 10.72 -6.48
N LYS A 34 -2.46 11.31 -6.15
CA LYS A 34 -2.26 12.78 -6.14
C LYS A 34 -2.50 13.38 -7.52
N GLN A 35 -2.02 12.73 -8.57
CA GLN A 35 -2.10 13.23 -9.95
C GLN A 35 -3.49 13.02 -10.57
N HIS A 36 -4.09 11.86 -10.37
CA HIS A 36 -5.26 11.42 -11.12
C HIS A 36 -6.56 11.33 -10.30
N LYS A 37 -6.47 11.37 -8.96
CA LYS A 37 -7.63 11.30 -8.04
C LYS A 37 -8.56 10.11 -8.35
N LEU A 38 -7.95 8.94 -8.59
CA LEU A 38 -8.66 7.72 -9.02
C LEU A 38 -9.61 7.20 -7.94
N ILE A 39 -9.13 7.15 -6.69
CA ILE A 39 -9.91 6.68 -5.54
C ILE A 39 -10.65 7.87 -4.95
N LYS A 40 -11.99 7.87 -5.03
CA LYS A 40 -12.83 8.89 -4.43
C LYS A 40 -13.43 8.38 -3.13
N ALA A 41 -13.85 9.30 -2.26
CA ALA A 41 -14.57 8.91 -1.05
C ALA A 41 -15.81 8.06 -1.39
N GLY A 42 -16.02 6.98 -0.65
CA GLY A 42 -17.12 6.03 -0.90
C GLY A 42 -16.91 5.03 -2.04
N SER A 43 -15.75 4.99 -2.68
CA SER A 43 -15.45 4.02 -3.77
C SER A 43 -15.31 2.57 -3.26
N SER A 44 -15.55 1.61 -4.15
CA SER A 44 -15.13 0.22 -3.96
C SER A 44 -13.82 -0.02 -4.69
N VAL A 45 -12.78 -0.45 -3.96
CA VAL A 45 -11.42 -0.65 -4.49
C VAL A 45 -11.03 -2.13 -4.36
N LEU A 46 -10.50 -2.70 -5.43
CA LEU A 46 -9.96 -4.05 -5.47
C LEU A 46 -8.45 -4.00 -5.78
N ASP A 47 -7.63 -4.54 -4.89
CA ASP A 47 -6.18 -4.66 -5.07
C ASP A 47 -5.81 -6.13 -5.29
N LEU A 48 -5.27 -6.44 -6.48
CA LEU A 48 -4.91 -7.80 -6.90
C LEU A 48 -3.40 -8.01 -6.77
N GLY A 49 -2.99 -9.07 -6.09
CA GLY A 49 -1.59 -9.29 -5.73
C GLY A 49 -1.14 -8.37 -4.59
N CYS A 50 -2.04 -8.11 -3.64
CA CYS A 50 -1.90 -7.02 -2.68
C CYS A 50 -0.78 -7.21 -1.65
N ALA A 51 -0.23 -8.41 -1.46
CA ALA A 51 0.78 -8.67 -0.42
C ALA A 51 2.05 -7.81 -0.61
N PRO A 52 2.58 -7.15 0.43
CA PRO A 52 2.18 -7.21 1.85
C PRO A 52 1.10 -6.20 2.28
N GLY A 53 0.51 -5.45 1.37
CA GLY A 53 -0.64 -4.55 1.64
C GLY A 53 -0.34 -3.07 1.46
N ALA A 54 0.81 -2.68 0.89
CA ALA A 54 1.20 -1.26 0.79
C ALA A 54 0.21 -0.40 -0.01
N TRP A 55 -0.40 -0.96 -1.06
CA TRP A 55 -1.41 -0.25 -1.84
C TRP A 55 -2.78 -0.22 -1.14
N LEU A 56 -3.14 -1.28 -0.40
CA LEU A 56 -4.29 -1.29 0.49
C LEU A 56 -4.22 -0.17 1.53
N GLN A 57 -3.06 0.07 2.16
CA GLN A 57 -2.87 1.17 3.11
C GLN A 57 -3.22 2.52 2.48
N VAL A 58 -2.70 2.79 1.27
CA VAL A 58 -2.95 4.03 0.55
C VAL A 58 -4.40 4.14 0.09
N ALA A 59 -5.01 3.02 -0.34
CA ALA A 59 -6.42 2.97 -0.74
C ALA A 59 -7.35 3.30 0.43
N CYS A 60 -7.13 2.72 1.62
CA CYS A 60 -7.88 3.02 2.83
C CYS A 60 -7.74 4.50 3.24
N GLN A 61 -6.52 5.05 3.20
CA GLN A 61 -6.29 6.48 3.46
C GLN A 61 -7.06 7.38 2.47
N SER A 62 -7.16 6.97 1.21
CA SER A 62 -7.82 7.74 0.14
C SER A 62 -9.34 7.65 0.17
N LEU A 63 -9.89 6.52 0.64
CA LEU A 63 -11.33 6.29 0.72
C LEU A 63 -12.01 7.20 1.76
N GLY A 64 -11.27 7.60 2.80
CA GLY A 64 -11.78 8.42 3.89
C GLY A 64 -12.52 7.59 4.95
N PRO A 65 -13.18 8.27 5.91
CA PRO A 65 -13.74 7.61 7.08
C PRO A 65 -14.95 6.72 6.74
N PRO A 66 -15.26 5.69 7.56
CA PRO A 66 -16.28 4.68 7.25
C PRO A 66 -17.68 5.22 6.97
N ASN A 67 -18.00 6.40 7.50
CA ASN A 67 -19.29 7.08 7.27
C ASN A 67 -19.48 7.58 5.83
N HIS A 68 -18.43 7.64 5.01
CA HIS A 68 -18.54 7.94 3.58
C HIS A 68 -18.96 6.70 2.75
N GLY A 69 -19.04 5.52 3.37
CA GLY A 69 -19.29 4.26 2.68
C GLY A 69 -18.06 3.75 1.90
N GLY A 70 -18.29 2.76 1.05
CA GLY A 70 -17.24 2.14 0.23
C GLY A 70 -16.50 0.99 0.93
N SER A 71 -15.59 0.36 0.20
CA SER A 71 -14.80 -0.76 0.71
C SER A 71 -13.47 -0.90 -0.04
N VAL A 72 -12.48 -1.47 0.64
CA VAL A 72 -11.20 -1.86 0.04
C VAL A 72 -11.02 -3.35 0.27
N LEU A 73 -10.85 -4.11 -0.81
CA LEU A 73 -10.63 -5.55 -0.77
C LEU A 73 -9.29 -5.88 -1.42
N GLY A 74 -8.44 -6.60 -0.68
CA GLY A 74 -7.18 -7.13 -1.20
C GLY A 74 -7.27 -8.63 -1.45
N ILE A 75 -6.82 -9.07 -2.63
CA ILE A 75 -6.73 -10.48 -2.98
C ILE A 75 -5.27 -10.83 -3.28
N ASN A 76 -4.78 -11.90 -2.66
CA ASN A 76 -3.48 -12.47 -2.96
C ASN A 76 -3.55 -14.00 -2.90
N LEU A 77 -2.80 -14.68 -3.78
CA LEU A 77 -2.80 -16.16 -3.84
C LEU A 77 -2.23 -16.81 -2.59
N LYS A 78 -1.31 -16.13 -1.90
CA LYS A 78 -0.71 -16.60 -0.66
C LYS A 78 -1.26 -15.79 0.51
N VAL A 79 -1.61 -16.49 1.58
CA VAL A 79 -1.97 -15.82 2.84
C VAL A 79 -0.76 -15.02 3.33
N PHE A 80 -1.01 -13.78 3.72
CA PHE A 80 -0.04 -12.92 4.36
C PHE A 80 -0.72 -12.25 5.55
N GLN A 81 0.05 -11.91 6.56
CA GLN A 81 -0.45 -11.09 7.67
C GLN A 81 -0.36 -9.64 7.21
N SER A 82 -1.50 -8.96 7.14
CA SER A 82 -1.51 -7.50 7.08
C SER A 82 -1.23 -7.00 8.49
N THR A 83 -0.18 -6.20 8.66
CA THR A 83 0.16 -5.54 9.93
C THR A 83 -0.84 -4.44 10.27
#